data_AF-A0A2C6BXR7-F1
#
_entry.id   AF-A0A2C6BXR7-F1
#
_cell.length_a   1.000
_cell.length_b   1.000
_cell.length_c   1.000
_cell.angle_alpha   90.00
_cell.angle_beta   90.00
_cell.angle_gamma   90.00
#
_symmetry.space_group_name_H-M   'P 1'
#
loop_
_entity.id
_entity.type
_entity.pdbx_description
1 polymer ?
#
loop_
_entity_poly.entity_id
_entity_poly.type
_entity_poly.pdbx_seq_one_letter_code
_entity_poly.pdbx_strand_id
1 'polypeptide(L)'
;MSEIKLSDQLGAMAIIDELYHQQIALEEQLNPSALRNKIAQSVKQYYQSKGMDIDDALIEKGVNQWFADRLRFQMAKPAWHQRLLAKFYINRNIFIIACLLCAIAWGGYATLTSYTEKWAQQALVAKQQAEKQALIERQKATELALAEKQKEKQALVNNLTDYLKEFESLNNNGLRYASDAGKALRLEADKLFAQLVDKTRSFDIEANQSDSADSSLESKLAKLTSVYQSIAGDSKIISDNLANYKSLLNSDRRIQQIADVKNFSSLYQTYLPFHKAFDNATLALSSGAANAESEIAALEASYQQLLEVQKITRQGNDIVTLLKKTVLRKDQPEIDGVASEMKQSLSQFQLPEAQAALFHLEYLYQLSQADLTLMIVDQVGEKSGVERTYDNSGGKTWYLVVEAKTPQGRAFPLRLTDSETGKMATVTRFGLQVPSSEYNKVRSDKRDNGHIDNPTVGKKSPGRLAFSYSRSTDGKIIMEW
;
A
#
# COMPACT_ATOMS: atom_id res chain seq x y z
N MET A 1 4.24 -66.36 170.35
CA MET A 1 3.40 -67.43 169.77
C MET A 1 2.44 -66.83 168.78
N SER A 2 2.51 -67.36 167.54
CA SER A 2 1.46 -67.50 166.53
C SER A 2 0.73 -66.23 166.05
N GLU A 3 1.23 -65.55 165.01
CA GLU A 3 0.95 -65.80 163.57
C GLU A 3 -0.51 -65.50 163.18
N ILE A 4 -0.77 -64.22 162.88
CA ILE A 4 -1.91 -63.81 162.05
C ILE A 4 -1.48 -63.91 160.59
N LYS A 5 -2.38 -64.43 159.75
CA LYS A 5 -2.15 -64.75 158.34
C LYS A 5 -1.99 -63.50 157.47
N LEU A 6 -1.01 -63.56 156.57
CA LEU A 6 -0.62 -62.51 155.61
C LEU A 6 -1.77 -62.01 154.71
N SER A 7 -2.79 -62.84 154.44
CA SER A 7 -3.95 -62.48 153.60
C SER A 7 -4.76 -61.32 154.18
N ASP A 8 -4.97 -61.31 155.49
CA ASP A 8 -5.80 -60.31 156.16
C ASP A 8 -5.05 -58.97 156.26
N GLN A 9 -3.71 -59.03 156.38
CA GLN A 9 -2.82 -57.87 156.35
C GLN A 9 -2.77 -57.21 154.95
N LEU A 10 -2.70 -58.03 153.89
CA LEU A 10 -2.78 -57.57 152.50
C LEU A 10 -4.14 -56.95 152.16
N GLY A 11 -5.24 -57.53 152.66
CA GLY A 11 -6.58 -56.97 152.50
C GLY A 11 -6.72 -55.59 153.17
N ALA A 12 -6.21 -55.43 154.39
CA ALA A 12 -6.22 -54.14 155.08
C ALA A 12 -5.33 -53.10 154.38
N MET A 13 -4.16 -53.49 153.87
CA MET A 13 -3.23 -52.59 153.20
C MET A 13 -3.76 -52.09 151.85
N ALA A 14 -4.40 -52.95 151.05
CA ALA A 14 -4.98 -52.55 149.77
C ALA A 14 -6.07 -51.47 149.93
N ILE A 15 -6.89 -51.57 150.99
CA ILE A 15 -7.91 -50.56 151.29
C ILE A 15 -7.28 -49.24 151.74
N ILE A 16 -6.20 -49.29 152.53
CA ILE A 16 -5.48 -48.09 152.96
C ILE A 16 -4.86 -47.36 151.74
N ASP A 17 -4.29 -48.11 150.81
CA ASP A 17 -3.65 -47.54 149.61
C ASP A 17 -4.68 -46.91 148.66
N GLU A 18 -5.85 -47.54 148.51
CA GLU A 18 -6.95 -46.99 147.73
C GLU A 18 -7.51 -45.71 148.35
N LEU A 19 -7.68 -45.66 149.67
CA LEU A 19 -8.10 -44.44 150.37
C LEU A 19 -7.06 -43.32 150.26
N TYR A 20 -5.77 -43.64 150.29
CA TYR A 20 -4.71 -42.66 150.14
C TYR A 20 -4.69 -42.06 148.72
N HIS A 21 -4.82 -42.90 147.69
CA HIS A 21 -4.85 -42.43 146.30
C HIS A 21 -6.08 -41.58 145.98
N GLN A 22 -7.25 -41.92 146.52
CA GLN A 22 -8.44 -41.06 146.37
C GLN A 22 -8.25 -39.70 147.04
N GLN A 23 -7.58 -39.65 148.19
CA GLN A 23 -7.29 -38.39 148.90
C GLN A 23 -6.42 -37.45 148.04
N ILE A 24 -5.41 -37.99 147.35
CA ILE A 24 -4.53 -37.21 146.45
C ILE A 24 -5.32 -36.66 145.27
N ALA A 25 -6.12 -37.49 144.58
CA ALA A 25 -6.88 -37.05 143.41
C ALA A 25 -7.95 -35.99 143.76
N LEU A 26 -8.52 -36.05 144.97
CA LEU A 26 -9.48 -35.05 145.45
C LEU A 26 -8.79 -33.72 145.80
N GLU A 27 -7.64 -33.76 146.49
CA GLU A 27 -6.86 -32.55 146.79
C GLU A 27 -6.39 -31.82 145.52
N GLU A 28 -6.05 -32.57 144.47
CA GLU A 28 -5.55 -32.02 143.19
C GLU A 28 -6.62 -31.18 142.45
N GLN A 29 -7.91 -31.47 142.66
CA GLN A 29 -9.02 -30.74 142.03
C GLN A 29 -9.61 -29.61 142.89
N LEU A 30 -9.46 -29.65 144.22
CA LEU A 30 -10.17 -28.75 145.13
C LEU A 30 -9.51 -27.38 145.34
N ASN A 31 -8.19 -27.20 145.13
CA ASN A 31 -7.52 -25.89 145.30
C ASN A 31 -6.30 -25.69 144.36
N PRO A 32 -6.49 -25.16 143.14
CA PRO A 32 -5.43 -25.03 142.13
C PRO A 32 -4.30 -24.05 142.51
N SER A 33 -4.52 -23.12 143.45
CA SER A 33 -3.47 -22.20 143.94
C SER A 33 -2.47 -22.91 144.86
N ALA A 34 -2.91 -23.86 145.69
CA ALA A 34 -2.04 -24.63 146.56
C ALA A 34 -1.09 -25.53 145.74
N LEU A 35 -1.59 -26.13 144.65
CA LEU A 35 -0.80 -26.96 143.76
C LEU A 35 0.32 -26.16 143.05
N ARG A 36 0.02 -24.93 142.60
CA ARG A 36 1.04 -24.05 142.00
C ARG A 36 2.15 -23.73 142.98
N ASN A 37 1.81 -23.43 144.24
CA ASN A 37 2.80 -23.15 145.28
C ASN A 37 3.63 -24.40 145.61
N LYS A 38 3.01 -25.58 145.66
CA LYS A 38 3.71 -26.84 145.92
C LYS A 38 4.65 -27.23 144.78
N ILE A 39 4.25 -26.97 143.52
CA ILE A 39 5.10 -27.19 142.35
C ILE A 39 6.23 -26.16 142.32
N ALA A 40 5.96 -24.88 142.60
CA ALA A 40 7.01 -23.86 142.70
C ALA A 40 8.01 -24.21 143.80
N GLN A 41 7.55 -24.67 144.97
CA GLN A 41 8.41 -25.15 146.06
C GLN A 41 9.20 -26.40 145.70
N SER A 42 8.58 -27.37 145.02
CA SER A 42 9.25 -28.58 144.55
C SER A 42 10.34 -28.25 143.54
N VAL A 43 10.06 -27.35 142.60
CA VAL A 43 11.04 -26.89 141.62
C VAL A 43 12.17 -26.12 142.32
N LYS A 44 11.84 -25.27 143.29
CA LYS A 44 12.82 -24.55 144.12
C LYS A 44 13.73 -25.53 144.89
N GLN A 45 13.15 -26.52 145.57
CA GLN A 45 13.91 -27.56 146.27
C GLN A 45 14.75 -28.39 145.32
N TYR A 46 14.25 -28.69 144.12
CA TYR A 46 15.01 -29.45 143.12
C TYR A 46 16.27 -28.70 142.69
N TYR A 47 16.18 -27.39 142.40
CA TYR A 47 17.35 -26.59 142.04
C TYR A 47 18.27 -26.32 143.24
N GLN A 48 17.72 -26.12 144.43
CA GLN A 48 18.50 -25.99 145.66
C GLN A 48 19.25 -27.29 146.01
N SER A 49 18.66 -28.46 145.77
CA SER A 49 19.34 -29.76 145.93
C SER A 49 20.49 -29.96 144.93
N LYS A 50 20.41 -29.28 143.79
CA LYS A 50 21.47 -29.25 142.77
C LYS A 50 22.51 -28.14 143.03
N GLY A 51 22.39 -27.42 144.16
CA GLY A 51 23.35 -26.41 144.60
C GLY A 51 23.26 -25.07 143.86
N MET A 52 22.18 -24.81 143.10
CA MET A 52 21.92 -23.52 142.44
C MET A 52 20.79 -22.79 143.16
N ASP A 53 21.06 -21.60 143.71
CA ASP A 53 20.02 -20.75 144.29
C ASP A 53 19.47 -19.83 143.19
N ILE A 54 18.31 -20.22 142.64
CA ILE A 54 17.61 -19.50 141.58
C ILE A 54 16.56 -18.61 142.23
N ASP A 55 16.49 -17.35 141.80
CA ASP A 55 15.52 -16.37 142.30
C ASP A 55 14.07 -16.86 142.12
N ASP A 56 13.29 -16.74 143.19
CA ASP A 56 11.93 -17.26 143.31
C ASP A 56 11.00 -16.68 142.25
N ALA A 57 11.22 -15.42 141.87
CA ALA A 57 10.44 -14.73 140.86
C ALA A 57 10.56 -15.37 139.46
N LEU A 58 11.71 -15.98 139.13
CA LEU A 58 11.91 -16.62 137.83
C LEU A 58 11.17 -17.97 137.78
N ILE A 59 11.17 -18.72 138.89
CA ILE A 59 10.47 -20.01 139.00
C ILE A 59 8.97 -19.80 138.85
N GLU A 60 8.41 -18.81 139.54
CA GLU A 60 6.97 -18.52 139.49
C GLU A 60 6.52 -18.09 138.07
N LYS A 61 7.35 -17.29 137.38
CA LYS A 61 7.08 -16.86 136.00
C LYS A 61 7.10 -18.02 135.02
N GLY A 62 8.05 -18.95 135.17
CA GLY A 62 8.15 -20.16 134.35
C GLY A 62 6.95 -21.10 134.52
N VAL A 63 6.54 -21.35 135.77
CA VAL A 63 5.38 -22.23 136.06
C VAL A 63 4.09 -21.63 135.49
N ASN A 64 3.88 -20.33 135.60
CA ASN A 64 2.68 -19.68 135.07
C ASN A 64 2.57 -19.77 133.53
N GLN A 65 3.68 -19.59 132.82
CA GLN A 65 3.65 -19.61 131.35
C GLN A 65 3.39 -21.00 130.78
N TRP A 66 3.91 -22.05 131.44
CA TRP A 66 3.64 -23.43 131.08
C TRP A 66 2.15 -23.80 131.15
N PHE A 67 1.42 -23.27 132.15
CA PHE A 67 -0.02 -23.51 132.26
C PHE A 67 -0.84 -22.81 131.18
N ALA A 68 -0.37 -21.70 130.60
CA ALA A 68 -1.14 -20.91 129.64
C ALA A 68 -1.21 -21.57 128.24
N ASP A 69 -0.11 -22.16 127.76
CA ASP A 69 -0.04 -22.68 126.40
C ASP A 69 -0.72 -24.06 126.22
N ARG A 70 -0.99 -24.78 127.31
CA ARG A 70 -1.52 -26.15 127.26
C ARG A 70 -2.96 -26.28 126.70
N LEU A 71 -3.69 -25.18 126.52
CA LEU A 71 -5.15 -25.21 126.28
C LEU A 71 -5.65 -24.55 124.97
N ARG A 72 -4.83 -24.44 123.90
CA ARG A 72 -5.29 -23.93 122.58
C ARG A 72 -5.17 -24.95 121.44
N PHE A 73 -6.18 -25.01 120.54
CA PHE A 73 -6.30 -25.93 119.38
C PHE A 73 -6.28 -25.17 118.02
N GLN A 74 -5.73 -25.74 116.92
CA GLN A 74 -5.68 -25.13 115.57
C GLN A 74 -6.08 -26.10 114.43
N MET A 75 -6.78 -25.63 113.37
CA MET A 75 -7.27 -26.41 112.20
C MET A 75 -6.72 -25.87 110.86
N ALA A 76 -6.43 -26.75 109.88
CA ALA A 76 -5.88 -26.40 108.55
C ALA A 76 -6.96 -26.33 107.41
N LYS A 77 -6.84 -25.37 106.47
CA LYS A 77 -7.84 -25.08 105.40
C LYS A 77 -7.57 -25.87 104.08
N PRO A 78 -8.60 -26.34 103.34
CA PRO A 78 -8.42 -27.11 102.09
C PRO A 78 -8.15 -26.28 100.82
N ALA A 79 -7.46 -26.88 99.84
CA ALA A 79 -6.90 -26.23 98.64
C ALA A 79 -7.89 -26.07 97.46
N TRP A 80 -7.59 -25.16 96.53
CA TRP A 80 -8.49 -24.69 95.46
C TRP A 80 -8.90 -25.76 94.42
N HIS A 81 -8.00 -26.70 94.08
CA HIS A 81 -8.26 -27.74 93.09
C HIS A 81 -9.34 -28.74 93.56
N GLN A 82 -9.41 -29.01 94.87
CA GLN A 82 -10.45 -29.87 95.45
C GLN A 82 -11.85 -29.26 95.27
N ARG A 83 -11.97 -27.92 95.29
CA ARG A 83 -13.23 -27.22 95.04
C ARG A 83 -13.66 -27.25 93.57
N LEU A 84 -12.70 -27.20 92.64
CA LEU A 84 -12.99 -27.27 91.21
C LEU A 84 -13.44 -28.67 90.78
N LEU A 85 -12.74 -29.70 91.24
CA LEU A 85 -13.11 -31.09 90.95
C LEU A 85 -14.51 -31.43 91.47
N ALA A 86 -14.86 -30.94 92.67
CA ALA A 86 -16.21 -31.10 93.22
C ALA A 86 -17.28 -30.44 92.33
N LYS A 87 -17.02 -29.23 91.81
CA LYS A 87 -17.95 -28.55 90.88
C LYS A 87 -18.09 -29.28 89.54
N PHE A 88 -17.00 -29.80 88.97
CA PHE A 88 -17.03 -30.60 87.74
C PHE A 88 -17.85 -31.88 87.91
N TYR A 89 -17.73 -32.56 89.06
CA TYR A 89 -18.46 -33.80 89.32
C TYR A 89 -19.98 -33.57 89.48
N ILE A 90 -20.37 -32.48 90.15
CA ILE A 90 -21.79 -32.16 90.38
C ILE A 90 -22.50 -31.80 89.06
N ASN A 91 -21.85 -31.08 88.14
CA ASN A 91 -22.44 -30.62 86.87
C ASN A 91 -22.01 -31.42 85.63
N ARG A 92 -21.74 -32.73 85.78
CA ARG A 92 -21.09 -33.55 84.74
C ARG A 92 -21.79 -33.58 83.36
N ASN A 93 -23.12 -33.56 83.29
CA ASN A 93 -23.83 -33.68 82.01
C ASN A 93 -23.66 -32.44 81.10
N ILE A 94 -23.55 -31.24 81.68
CA ILE A 94 -23.41 -29.99 80.91
C ILE A 94 -22.01 -29.91 80.28
N PHE A 95 -20.98 -30.30 81.02
CA PHE A 95 -19.60 -30.32 80.51
C PHE A 95 -19.40 -31.33 79.39
N ILE A 96 -20.03 -32.51 79.46
CA ILE A 96 -19.95 -33.52 78.40
C ILE A 96 -20.58 -32.99 77.10
N ILE A 97 -21.76 -32.35 77.17
CA ILE A 97 -22.42 -31.77 75.99
C ILE A 97 -21.59 -30.61 75.40
N ALA A 98 -21.04 -29.74 76.25
CA ALA A 98 -20.16 -28.66 75.81
C ALA A 98 -18.90 -29.18 75.11
N CYS A 99 -18.27 -30.22 75.66
CA CYS A 99 -17.11 -30.87 75.02
C CYS A 99 -17.46 -31.49 73.66
N LEU A 100 -18.63 -32.13 73.53
CA LEU A 100 -19.08 -32.70 72.25
C LEU A 100 -19.37 -31.63 71.19
N LEU A 101 -20.02 -30.53 71.58
CA LEU A 101 -20.26 -29.40 70.67
C LEU A 101 -18.94 -28.74 70.23
N CYS A 102 -17.99 -28.57 71.15
CA CYS A 102 -16.65 -28.09 70.81
C CYS A 102 -15.92 -29.04 69.86
N ALA A 103 -16.04 -30.36 70.05
CA ALA A 103 -15.43 -31.35 69.15
C ALA A 103 -16.05 -31.34 67.75
N ILE A 104 -17.37 -31.20 67.64
CA ILE A 104 -18.07 -31.08 66.35
C ILE A 104 -17.73 -29.75 65.68
N ALA A 105 -17.72 -28.64 66.42
CA ALA A 105 -17.31 -27.34 65.90
C ALA A 105 -15.85 -27.34 65.43
N TRP A 106 -14.96 -28.00 66.17
CA TRP A 106 -13.56 -28.18 65.78
C TRP A 106 -13.42 -29.05 64.53
N GLY A 107 -14.15 -30.17 64.44
CA GLY A 107 -14.18 -31.02 63.25
C GLY A 107 -14.75 -30.30 62.02
N GLY A 108 -15.81 -29.50 62.20
CA GLY A 108 -16.37 -28.65 61.15
C GLY A 108 -15.38 -27.58 60.70
N TYR A 109 -14.73 -26.89 61.65
CA TYR A 109 -13.71 -25.88 61.34
C TYR A 109 -12.50 -26.49 60.61
N ALA A 110 -11.96 -27.61 61.08
CA ALA A 110 -10.81 -28.28 60.47
C ALA A 110 -11.10 -28.85 59.07
N THR A 111 -12.33 -29.32 58.84
CA THR A 111 -12.74 -29.77 57.49
C THR A 111 -12.94 -28.58 56.56
N LEU A 112 -13.61 -27.50 57.00
CA LEU A 112 -13.75 -26.27 56.22
C LEU A 112 -12.39 -25.67 55.81
N THR A 113 -11.42 -25.57 56.73
CA THR A 113 -10.08 -25.05 56.41
C THR A 113 -9.35 -25.95 55.39
N SER A 114 -9.35 -27.27 55.59
CA SER A 114 -8.70 -28.20 54.64
C SER A 114 -9.39 -28.27 53.27
N TYR A 115 -10.71 -28.07 53.17
CA TYR A 115 -11.40 -27.92 51.90
C TYR A 115 -11.03 -26.61 51.20
N THR A 116 -10.94 -25.49 51.91
CA THR A 116 -10.53 -24.19 51.33
C THR A 116 -9.08 -24.21 50.81
N GLU A 117 -8.16 -24.85 51.53
CA GLU A 117 -6.76 -24.98 51.11
C GLU A 117 -6.60 -25.83 49.84
N LYS A 118 -7.32 -26.96 49.73
CA LYS A 118 -7.32 -27.79 48.52
C LYS A 118 -7.90 -27.06 47.31
N TRP A 119 -8.97 -26.29 47.51
CA TRP A 119 -9.57 -25.47 46.44
C TRP A 119 -8.61 -24.36 45.99
N ALA A 120 -7.94 -23.69 46.93
CA ALA A 120 -6.93 -22.68 46.62
C ALA A 120 -5.72 -23.27 45.87
N GLN A 121 -5.25 -24.47 46.26
CA GLN A 121 -4.17 -25.17 45.56
C GLN A 121 -4.60 -25.63 44.16
N GLN A 122 -5.81 -26.16 44.00
CA GLN A 122 -6.35 -26.54 42.68
C GLN A 122 -6.54 -25.31 41.78
N ALA A 123 -7.00 -24.17 42.31
CA ALA A 123 -7.10 -22.94 41.55
C ALA A 123 -5.73 -22.38 41.14
N LEU A 124 -4.70 -22.51 42.00
CA LEU A 124 -3.32 -22.13 41.67
C LEU A 124 -2.73 -23.04 40.59
N VAL A 125 -2.91 -24.36 40.72
CA VAL A 125 -2.46 -25.34 39.73
C VAL A 125 -3.18 -25.14 38.40
N ALA A 126 -4.50 -24.89 38.42
CA ALA A 126 -5.28 -24.58 37.22
C ALA A 126 -4.80 -23.29 36.53
N LYS A 127 -4.46 -22.24 37.30
CA LYS A 127 -3.84 -21.03 36.76
C LYS A 127 -2.48 -21.30 36.14
N GLN A 128 -1.61 -22.05 36.82
CA GLN A 128 -0.29 -22.42 36.28
C GLN A 128 -0.40 -23.31 35.03
N GLN A 129 -1.38 -24.20 34.97
CA GLN A 129 -1.67 -25.02 33.80
C GLN A 129 -2.19 -24.17 32.64
N ALA A 130 -3.11 -23.23 32.90
CA ALA A 130 -3.61 -22.29 31.90
C ALA A 130 -2.49 -21.39 31.35
N GLU A 131 -1.59 -20.88 32.20
CA GLU A 131 -0.41 -20.12 31.76
C GLU A 131 0.54 -20.96 30.90
N LYS A 132 0.82 -22.21 31.30
CA LYS A 132 1.63 -23.14 30.50
C LYS A 132 0.97 -23.48 29.17
N GLN A 133 -0.34 -23.71 29.15
CA GLN A 133 -1.09 -23.98 27.92
C GLN A 133 -1.07 -22.76 27.00
N ALA A 134 -1.30 -21.56 27.53
CA ALA A 134 -1.21 -20.32 26.77
C ALA A 134 0.20 -20.09 26.19
N LEU A 135 1.26 -20.47 26.92
CA LEU A 135 2.64 -20.40 26.43
C LEU A 135 2.89 -21.41 25.31
N ILE A 136 2.41 -22.65 25.44
CA ILE A 136 2.50 -23.67 24.38
C ILE A 136 1.72 -23.24 23.13
N GLU A 137 0.53 -22.64 23.29
CA GLU A 137 -0.26 -22.12 22.17
C GLU A 137 0.45 -20.96 21.46
N ARG A 138 1.06 -20.03 22.22
CA ARG A 138 1.90 -18.96 21.65
C ARG A 138 3.10 -19.51 20.89
N GLN A 139 3.80 -20.50 21.44
CA GLN A 139 4.91 -21.17 20.77
C GLN A 139 4.48 -21.84 19.47
N LYS A 140 3.38 -22.59 19.49
CA LYS A 140 2.83 -23.20 18.27
C LYS A 140 2.45 -22.14 17.23
N ALA A 141 1.87 -21.03 17.66
CA ALA A 141 1.51 -19.93 16.75
C ALA A 141 2.74 -19.26 16.14
N THR A 142 3.81 -19.04 16.90
CA THR A 142 5.06 -18.46 16.38
C THR A 142 5.79 -19.43 15.45
N GLU A 143 5.82 -20.73 15.76
CA GLU A 143 6.36 -21.77 14.87
C GLU A 143 5.60 -21.83 13.54
N LEU A 144 4.26 -21.78 13.58
CA LEU A 144 3.43 -21.81 12.38
C LEU A 144 3.64 -20.56 11.52
N ALA A 145 3.73 -19.38 12.15
CA ALA A 145 4.04 -18.13 11.46
C ALA A 145 5.46 -18.14 10.85
N LEU A 146 6.43 -18.79 11.50
CA LEU A 146 7.79 -18.95 10.97
C LEU A 146 7.83 -19.87 9.75
N ALA A 147 7.09 -20.99 9.79
CA ALA A 147 6.92 -21.88 8.65
C ALA A 147 6.21 -21.20 7.47
N GLU A 148 5.21 -20.37 7.74
CA GLU A 148 4.53 -19.55 6.73
C GLU A 148 5.49 -18.57 6.07
N LYS A 149 6.32 -17.86 6.86
CA LYS A 149 7.34 -16.94 6.31
C LYS A 149 8.38 -17.65 5.44
N GLN A 150 8.79 -18.86 5.81
CA GLN A 150 9.68 -19.68 4.97
C GLN A 150 9.03 -20.03 3.63
N LYS A 151 7.73 -20.38 3.63
CA LYS A 151 6.97 -20.67 2.42
C LYS A 151 6.82 -19.45 1.52
N GLU A 152 6.50 -18.29 2.10
CA GLU A 152 6.45 -17.00 1.37
C GLU A 152 7.80 -16.67 0.73
N LYS A 153 8.88 -16.82 1.48
CA LYS A 153 10.25 -16.63 0.96
C LYS A 153 10.54 -17.57 -0.20
N GLN A 154 10.16 -18.85 -0.11
CA GLN A 154 10.37 -19.80 -1.21
C GLN A 154 9.62 -19.42 -2.48
N ALA A 155 8.37 -18.96 -2.36
CA ALA A 155 7.59 -18.48 -3.50
C ALA A 155 8.26 -17.26 -4.15
N LEU A 156 8.79 -16.34 -3.34
CA LEU A 156 9.51 -15.15 -3.81
C LEU A 156 10.80 -15.52 -4.55
N VAL A 157 11.58 -16.47 -4.03
CA VAL A 157 12.80 -16.98 -4.70
C VAL A 157 12.46 -17.62 -6.05
N ASN A 158 11.35 -18.37 -6.13
CA ASN A 158 10.91 -18.94 -7.40
C ASN A 158 10.58 -17.83 -8.42
N ASN A 159 9.82 -16.80 -8.01
CA ASN A 159 9.51 -15.65 -8.88
C ASN A 159 10.79 -14.92 -9.34
N LEU A 160 11.75 -14.71 -8.44
CA LEU A 160 13.05 -14.12 -8.78
C LEU A 160 13.83 -14.93 -9.81
N THR A 161 13.77 -16.26 -9.68
CA THR A 161 14.39 -17.19 -10.64
C THR A 161 13.74 -17.06 -12.02
N ASP A 162 12.42 -16.89 -12.07
CA ASP A 162 11.70 -16.69 -13.33
C ASP A 162 11.98 -15.31 -13.94
N TYR A 163 12.05 -14.25 -13.13
CA TYR A 163 12.49 -12.93 -13.59
C TYR A 163 13.91 -12.94 -14.17
N LEU A 164 14.84 -13.67 -13.54
CA LEU A 164 16.20 -13.86 -14.04
C LEU A 164 16.21 -14.52 -15.43
N LYS A 165 15.51 -15.65 -15.57
CA LYS A 165 15.39 -16.34 -16.87
C LYS A 165 14.81 -15.43 -17.94
N GLU A 166 13.79 -14.65 -17.58
CA GLU A 166 13.15 -13.75 -18.52
C GLU A 166 14.11 -12.63 -18.96
N PHE A 167 14.82 -12.00 -18.02
CA PHE A 167 15.88 -11.04 -18.34
C PHE A 167 16.98 -11.63 -19.25
N GLU A 168 17.42 -12.85 -18.98
CA GLU A 168 18.42 -13.55 -19.80
C GLU A 168 17.90 -13.83 -21.22
N SER A 169 16.63 -14.22 -21.35
CA SER A 169 16.01 -14.47 -22.67
C SER A 169 15.93 -13.20 -23.53
N LEU A 170 15.77 -12.04 -22.89
CA LEU A 170 15.72 -10.73 -23.54
C LEU A 170 17.12 -10.21 -23.93
N ASN A 171 18.18 -10.72 -23.28
CA ASN A 171 19.55 -10.20 -23.34
C ASN A 171 20.27 -10.41 -24.69
N ASN A 172 19.67 -11.12 -25.65
CA ASN A 172 20.38 -11.52 -26.87
C ASN A 172 19.80 -10.98 -28.17
N ASN A 173 18.59 -10.40 -28.20
CA ASN A 173 17.98 -9.99 -29.46
C ASN A 173 16.91 -8.90 -29.24
N GLY A 174 17.22 -7.66 -29.63
CA GLY A 174 16.13 -6.79 -30.09
C GLY A 174 16.20 -5.29 -29.79
N LEU A 175 17.13 -4.79 -28.98
CA LEU A 175 17.30 -3.34 -28.79
C LEU A 175 18.35 -2.78 -29.77
N ARG A 176 17.92 -1.99 -30.75
CA ARG A 176 18.81 -1.32 -31.71
C ARG A 176 19.03 0.16 -31.39
N TYR A 177 17.99 0.83 -30.91
CA TYR A 177 17.99 2.28 -30.66
C TYR A 177 18.05 2.61 -29.16
N ALA A 178 17.64 1.69 -28.30
CA ALA A 178 17.63 1.83 -26.85
C ALA A 178 18.65 0.93 -26.15
N SER A 179 19.73 0.54 -26.84
CA SER A 179 20.71 -0.41 -26.31
C SER A 179 21.33 0.06 -24.99
N ASP A 180 21.59 1.35 -24.85
CA ASP A 180 22.26 1.88 -23.66
C ASP A 180 21.31 2.03 -22.47
N ALA A 181 20.07 2.49 -22.70
CA ALA A 181 19.01 2.46 -21.70
C ALA A 181 18.69 1.03 -21.23
N GLY A 182 18.64 0.07 -22.16
CA GLY A 182 18.45 -1.35 -21.85
C GLY A 182 19.60 -1.93 -21.03
N LYS A 183 20.86 -1.62 -21.37
CA LYS A 183 22.04 -2.01 -20.58
C LYS A 183 21.99 -1.41 -19.16
N ALA A 184 21.57 -0.17 -19.00
CA ALA A 184 21.47 0.48 -17.70
C ALA A 184 20.43 -0.22 -16.79
N LEU A 185 19.23 -0.50 -17.31
CA LEU A 185 18.20 -1.27 -16.60
C LEU A 185 18.71 -2.67 -16.20
N ARG A 186 19.47 -3.31 -17.10
CA ARG A 186 20.05 -4.63 -16.85
C ARG A 186 21.09 -4.59 -15.74
N LEU A 187 22.02 -3.64 -15.80
CA LEU A 187 23.07 -3.48 -14.80
C LEU A 187 22.47 -3.25 -13.41
N GLU A 188 21.40 -2.48 -13.32
CA GLU A 188 20.70 -2.26 -12.05
C GLU A 188 19.99 -3.52 -11.55
N ALA A 189 19.31 -4.24 -12.45
CA ALA A 189 18.70 -5.52 -12.11
C ALA A 189 19.74 -6.55 -11.63
N ASP A 190 20.90 -6.66 -12.29
CA ASP A 190 21.97 -7.59 -11.92
C ASP A 190 22.56 -7.29 -10.54
N LYS A 191 22.74 -6.01 -10.19
CA LYS A 191 23.16 -5.60 -8.85
C LYS A 191 22.13 -6.02 -7.79
N LEU A 192 20.85 -5.78 -8.06
CA LEU A 192 19.76 -6.15 -7.14
C LEU A 192 19.64 -7.67 -7.00
N PHE A 193 19.78 -8.42 -8.10
CA PHE A 193 19.82 -9.88 -8.05
C PHE A 193 20.97 -10.40 -7.17
N ALA A 194 22.17 -9.82 -7.30
CA ALA A 194 23.31 -10.19 -6.45
C ALA A 194 23.04 -9.88 -4.96
N GLN A 195 22.49 -8.70 -4.65
CA GLN A 195 22.10 -8.34 -3.28
C GLN A 195 21.03 -9.28 -2.70
N LEU A 196 20.07 -9.70 -3.53
CA LEU A 196 19.01 -10.61 -3.12
C LEU A 196 19.53 -12.01 -2.79
N VAL A 197 20.56 -12.50 -3.48
CA VAL A 197 21.21 -13.77 -3.12
C VAL A 197 21.78 -13.71 -1.70
N ASP A 198 22.44 -12.62 -1.34
CA ASP A 198 23.00 -12.44 0.01
C ASP A 198 21.91 -12.30 1.08
N LYS A 199 20.84 -11.54 0.79
CA LYS A 199 19.67 -11.40 1.70
C LYS A 199 18.90 -12.71 1.88
N THR A 200 18.81 -13.51 0.81
CA THR A 200 18.20 -14.84 0.86
C THR A 200 19.02 -15.78 1.73
N ARG A 201 20.36 -15.72 1.61
CA ARG A 201 21.28 -16.47 2.48
C ARG A 201 21.18 -16.02 3.94
N SER A 202 21.10 -14.72 4.22
CA SER A 202 20.98 -14.23 5.61
C SER A 202 19.65 -14.64 6.25
N PHE A 203 18.56 -14.68 5.47
CA PHE A 203 17.28 -15.25 5.91
C PHE A 203 17.44 -16.73 6.29
N ASP A 204 18.09 -17.53 5.44
CA ASP A 204 18.30 -18.96 5.70
C ASP A 204 19.19 -19.23 6.92
N ILE A 205 20.19 -18.38 7.17
CA ILE A 205 21.04 -18.45 8.37
C ILE A 205 20.21 -18.17 9.61
N GLU A 206 19.43 -17.08 9.65
CA GLU A 206 18.60 -16.75 10.81
C GLU A 206 17.51 -17.80 11.04
N ALA A 207 16.92 -18.35 9.97
CA ALA A 207 15.88 -19.37 10.05
C ALA A 207 16.39 -20.67 10.70
N ASN A 208 17.64 -21.05 10.45
CA ASN A 208 18.26 -22.29 10.94
C ASN A 208 18.98 -22.16 12.29
N GLN A 209 19.00 -20.99 12.92
CA GLN A 209 19.54 -20.84 14.29
C GLN A 209 18.67 -21.63 15.28
N SER A 210 19.33 -22.34 16.21
CA SER A 210 18.67 -23.13 17.27
C SER A 210 18.25 -22.20 18.42
N ASP A 211 16.95 -22.11 18.70
CA ASP A 211 16.40 -21.29 19.78
C ASP A 211 15.73 -22.14 20.85
N SER A 212 15.99 -21.85 22.12
CA SER A 212 15.45 -22.58 23.28
C SER A 212 14.57 -21.73 24.19
N ALA A 213 14.24 -20.48 23.83
CA ALA A 213 13.42 -19.57 24.64
C ALA A 213 12.33 -18.84 23.83
N ASP A 214 11.24 -18.47 24.51
CA ASP A 214 10.06 -17.85 23.88
C ASP A 214 10.35 -16.45 23.33
N SER A 215 11.10 -15.64 24.08
CA SER A 215 11.55 -14.30 23.66
C SER A 215 12.54 -14.34 22.48
N SER A 216 13.29 -15.44 22.31
CA SER A 216 14.14 -15.62 21.13
C SER A 216 13.34 -15.97 19.88
N LEU A 217 12.25 -16.73 19.99
CA LEU A 217 11.37 -17.06 18.85
C LEU A 217 10.66 -15.81 18.29
N GLU A 218 10.14 -14.95 19.16
CA GLU A 218 9.52 -13.68 18.73
C GLU A 218 10.54 -12.73 18.08
N SER A 219 11.74 -12.61 18.65
CA SER A 219 12.83 -11.80 18.08
C SER A 219 13.26 -12.33 16.71
N LYS A 220 13.40 -13.65 16.57
CA LYS A 220 13.71 -14.32 15.30
C LYS A 220 12.63 -14.08 14.26
N LEU A 221 11.36 -14.23 14.62
CA LEU A 221 10.24 -13.92 13.73
C LEU A 221 10.27 -12.47 13.25
N ALA A 222 10.57 -11.52 14.15
CA ALA A 222 10.69 -10.10 13.80
C ALA A 222 11.84 -9.85 12.80
N LYS A 223 13.01 -10.47 13.02
CA LYS A 223 14.15 -10.38 12.09
C LYS A 223 13.87 -11.04 10.73
N LEU A 224 13.30 -12.25 10.71
CA LEU A 224 12.91 -12.91 9.46
C LEU A 224 11.89 -12.06 8.70
N THR A 225 10.94 -11.45 9.40
CA THR A 225 9.96 -10.56 8.79
C THR A 225 10.62 -9.32 8.17
N SER A 226 11.60 -8.69 8.84
CA SER A 226 12.28 -7.53 8.28
C SER A 226 13.16 -7.87 7.08
N VAL A 227 13.88 -8.99 7.13
CA VAL A 227 14.66 -9.49 5.98
C VAL A 227 13.73 -9.83 4.82
N TYR A 228 12.61 -10.51 5.08
CA TYR A 228 11.59 -10.80 4.07
C TYR A 228 11.04 -9.54 3.41
N GLN A 229 10.68 -8.51 4.19
CA GLN A 229 10.22 -7.23 3.66
C GLN A 229 11.24 -6.57 2.76
N SER A 230 12.54 -6.65 3.09
CA SER A 230 13.61 -6.15 2.24
C SER A 230 13.72 -6.93 0.92
N ILE A 231 13.65 -8.27 0.96
CA ILE A 231 13.67 -9.12 -0.24
C ILE A 231 12.45 -8.81 -1.12
N ALA A 232 11.26 -8.66 -0.52
CA ALA A 232 10.03 -8.35 -1.23
C ALA A 232 10.09 -6.96 -1.90
N GLY A 233 10.68 -5.97 -1.23
CA GLY A 233 10.91 -4.64 -1.79
C GLY A 233 11.82 -4.67 -3.03
N ASP A 234 12.97 -5.32 -2.93
CA ASP A 234 13.91 -5.43 -4.05
C ASP A 234 13.31 -6.26 -5.20
N SER A 235 12.61 -7.36 -4.88
CA SER A 235 11.93 -8.18 -5.88
C SER A 235 10.88 -7.38 -6.66
N LYS A 236 10.21 -6.42 -6.02
CA LYS A 236 9.28 -5.52 -6.70
C LYS A 236 10.01 -4.60 -7.66
N ILE A 237 11.12 -3.99 -7.24
CA ILE A 237 11.94 -3.11 -8.11
C ILE A 237 12.44 -3.89 -9.33
N ILE A 238 12.86 -5.14 -9.16
CA ILE A 238 13.29 -6.01 -10.27
C ILE A 238 12.13 -6.28 -11.24
N SER A 239 10.95 -6.60 -10.72
CA SER A 239 9.74 -6.79 -11.53
C SER A 239 9.41 -5.52 -12.33
N ASP A 240 9.49 -4.35 -11.70
CA ASP A 240 9.25 -3.05 -12.34
C ASP A 240 10.31 -2.77 -13.42
N ASN A 241 11.59 -3.05 -13.15
CA ASN A 241 12.67 -2.94 -14.14
C ASN A 241 12.47 -3.87 -15.33
N LEU A 242 11.98 -5.09 -15.11
CA LEU A 242 11.68 -6.04 -16.18
C LEU A 242 10.52 -5.54 -17.05
N ALA A 243 9.46 -5.02 -16.41
CA ALA A 243 8.35 -4.40 -17.13
C ALA A 243 8.81 -3.19 -17.96
N ASN A 244 9.67 -2.34 -17.39
CA ASN A 244 10.27 -1.20 -18.09
C ASN A 244 11.12 -1.65 -19.27
N TYR A 245 11.93 -2.71 -19.12
CA TYR A 245 12.72 -3.26 -20.21
C TYR A 245 11.84 -3.80 -21.35
N LYS A 246 10.76 -4.52 -21.02
CA LYS A 246 9.79 -5.02 -22.02
C LYS A 246 9.12 -3.86 -22.77
N SER A 247 8.74 -2.81 -22.05
CA SER A 247 8.20 -1.60 -22.66
C SER A 247 9.21 -0.97 -23.62
N LEU A 248 10.46 -0.79 -23.18
CA LEU A 248 11.54 -0.26 -23.98
C LEU A 248 11.77 -1.10 -25.25
N LEU A 249 11.74 -2.42 -25.15
CA LEU A 249 11.86 -3.34 -26.29
C LEU A 249 10.71 -3.20 -27.29
N ASN A 250 9.48 -3.03 -26.80
CA ASN A 250 8.34 -2.79 -27.67
C ASN A 250 8.48 -1.47 -28.44
N SER A 251 8.88 -0.41 -27.74
CA SER A 251 9.11 0.91 -28.33
C SER A 251 10.26 0.91 -29.35
N ASP A 252 11.36 0.20 -29.06
CA ASP A 252 12.47 0.01 -30.00
C ASP A 252 12.02 -0.74 -31.27
N ARG A 253 11.23 -1.82 -31.11
CA ARG A 253 10.67 -2.59 -32.24
C ARG A 253 9.78 -1.75 -33.14
N ARG A 254 8.98 -0.82 -32.60
CA ARG A 254 8.16 0.10 -33.40
C ARG A 254 9.03 0.99 -34.29
N ILE A 255 10.14 1.51 -33.76
CA ILE A 255 11.11 2.27 -34.58
C ILE A 255 11.78 1.37 -35.62
N GLN A 256 12.17 0.14 -35.25
CA GLN A 256 12.77 -0.83 -36.18
C GLN A 256 11.86 -1.16 -37.36
N GLN A 257 10.56 -1.36 -37.12
CA GLN A 257 9.58 -1.64 -38.18
C GLN A 257 9.56 -0.56 -39.26
N ILE A 258 9.78 0.70 -38.89
CA ILE A 258 9.87 1.83 -39.83
C ILE A 258 11.25 1.87 -40.51
N ALA A 259 12.32 1.64 -39.74
CA ALA A 259 13.68 1.70 -40.23
C ALA A 259 14.10 0.52 -41.14
N ASP A 260 13.44 -0.63 -41.02
CA ASP A 260 13.75 -1.84 -41.79
C ASP A 260 13.01 -1.92 -43.13
N VAL A 261 12.24 -0.87 -43.47
CA VAL A 261 11.59 -0.76 -44.77
C VAL A 261 12.64 -0.62 -45.87
N LYS A 262 12.45 -1.35 -46.98
CA LYS A 262 13.43 -1.47 -48.09
C LYS A 262 14.01 -0.14 -48.60
N ASN A 263 13.23 0.95 -48.57
CA ASN A 263 13.63 2.26 -49.10
C ASN A 263 13.92 3.30 -48.01
N PHE A 264 14.13 2.87 -46.75
CA PHE A 264 14.29 3.77 -45.61
C PHE A 264 15.36 4.85 -45.84
N SER A 265 16.55 4.50 -46.32
CA SER A 265 17.64 5.47 -46.53
C SER A 265 17.24 6.59 -47.50
N SER A 266 16.56 6.26 -48.61
CA SER A 266 16.08 7.28 -49.55
C SER A 266 15.02 8.16 -48.92
N LEU A 267 14.08 7.56 -48.17
CA LEU A 267 13.01 8.29 -47.50
C LEU A 267 13.54 9.25 -46.43
N TYR A 268 14.48 8.76 -45.62
CA TYR A 268 15.15 9.51 -44.59
C TYR A 268 15.93 10.71 -45.15
N GLN A 269 16.55 10.59 -46.32
CA GLN A 269 17.28 11.71 -46.93
C GLN A 269 16.38 12.69 -47.69
N THR A 270 15.25 12.22 -48.22
CA THR A 270 14.39 13.04 -49.10
C THR A 270 13.41 13.91 -48.31
N TYR A 271 12.85 13.38 -47.23
CA TYR A 271 11.73 14.01 -46.54
C TYR A 271 12.15 14.50 -45.15
N LEU A 272 12.43 15.80 -45.07
CA LEU A 272 12.93 16.44 -43.85
C LEU A 272 12.03 16.24 -42.61
N PRO A 273 10.68 16.31 -42.71
CA PRO A 273 9.82 16.05 -41.55
C PRO A 273 9.95 14.61 -41.02
N PHE A 274 10.13 13.63 -41.90
CA PHE A 274 10.33 12.23 -41.52
C PHE A 274 11.69 12.00 -40.88
N HIS A 275 12.75 12.56 -41.47
CA HIS A 275 14.11 12.55 -40.92
C HIS A 275 14.14 13.06 -39.46
N LYS A 276 13.58 14.26 -39.23
CA LYS A 276 13.56 14.88 -37.90
C LYS A 276 12.76 14.05 -36.89
N ALA A 277 11.60 13.54 -37.29
CA ALA A 277 10.78 12.72 -36.40
C ALA A 277 11.50 11.43 -36.00
N PHE A 278 12.26 10.82 -36.93
CA PHE A 278 13.05 9.63 -36.65
C PHE A 278 14.19 9.91 -35.66
N ASP A 279 14.95 10.97 -35.88
CA ASP A 279 16.06 11.36 -35.01
C ASP A 279 15.57 11.72 -33.59
N ASN A 280 14.45 12.44 -33.49
CA ASN A 280 13.84 12.76 -32.20
C ASN A 280 13.37 11.51 -31.45
N ALA A 281 12.67 10.59 -32.13
CA ALA A 281 12.18 9.36 -31.52
C ALA A 281 13.32 8.45 -31.03
N THR A 282 14.36 8.29 -31.86
CA THR A 282 15.53 7.48 -31.49
C THR A 282 16.30 8.10 -30.33
N LEU A 283 16.53 9.41 -30.34
CA LEU A 283 17.20 10.13 -29.25
C LEU A 283 16.40 10.08 -27.95
N ALA A 284 15.09 10.32 -28.00
CA ALA A 284 14.23 10.29 -26.82
C ALA A 284 14.19 8.88 -26.21
N LEU A 285 14.12 7.84 -27.04
CA LEU A 285 14.14 6.46 -26.58
C LEU A 285 15.51 6.07 -26.00
N SER A 286 16.62 6.43 -26.67
CA SER A 286 17.97 6.09 -26.24
C SER A 286 18.36 6.75 -24.91
N SER A 287 17.86 7.96 -24.67
CA SER A 287 18.09 8.73 -23.44
C SER A 287 17.11 8.39 -22.31
N GLY A 288 16.09 7.57 -22.57
CA GLY A 288 15.02 7.29 -21.60
C GLY A 288 14.19 8.52 -21.25
N ALA A 289 13.99 9.43 -22.20
CA ALA A 289 13.26 10.66 -21.99
C ALA A 289 11.77 10.40 -21.72
N ALA A 290 11.16 11.22 -20.85
CA ALA A 290 9.74 11.08 -20.48
C ALA A 290 8.77 11.24 -21.66
N ASN A 291 9.20 11.94 -22.73
CA ASN A 291 8.42 12.14 -23.95
C ASN A 291 8.69 11.07 -25.03
N ALA A 292 9.48 10.02 -24.77
CA ALA A 292 9.84 9.02 -25.79
C ALA A 292 8.64 8.44 -26.53
N GLU A 293 7.57 8.07 -25.82
CA GLU A 293 6.34 7.55 -26.44
C GLU A 293 5.66 8.57 -27.36
N SER A 294 5.67 9.85 -26.97
CA SER A 294 5.11 10.91 -27.80
C SER A 294 5.93 11.13 -29.08
N GLU A 295 7.26 11.06 -28.99
CA GLU A 295 8.14 11.21 -30.16
C GLU A 295 8.01 10.00 -31.10
N ILE A 296 7.87 8.79 -30.57
CA ILE A 296 7.61 7.59 -31.39
C ILE A 296 6.26 7.69 -32.10
N ALA A 297 5.21 8.15 -31.40
CA ALA A 297 3.91 8.39 -32.03
C ALA A 297 4.00 9.46 -33.13
N ALA A 298 4.80 10.52 -32.93
CA ALA A 298 5.05 11.52 -33.95
C ALA A 298 5.81 10.96 -35.16
N LEU A 299 6.79 10.06 -34.95
CA LEU A 299 7.46 9.32 -36.02
C LEU A 299 6.47 8.44 -36.80
N GLU A 300 5.62 7.67 -36.11
CA GLU A 300 4.61 6.84 -36.76
C GLU A 300 3.65 7.67 -37.60
N ALA A 301 3.17 8.80 -37.08
CA ALA A 301 2.33 9.73 -37.82
C ALA A 301 3.04 10.33 -39.04
N SER A 302 4.30 10.72 -38.90
CA SER A 302 5.14 11.22 -39.99
C SER A 302 5.36 10.16 -41.08
N TYR A 303 5.53 8.89 -40.67
CA TYR A 303 5.61 7.76 -41.59
C TYR A 303 4.28 7.51 -42.34
N GLN A 304 3.13 7.65 -41.68
CA GLN A 304 1.83 7.54 -42.37
C GLN A 304 1.63 8.67 -43.40
N GLN A 305 2.00 9.91 -43.06
CA GLN A 305 1.97 11.02 -44.01
C GLN A 305 2.89 10.76 -45.21
N LEU A 306 4.07 10.18 -44.96
CA LEU A 306 5.00 9.80 -46.02
C LEU A 306 4.41 8.77 -47.00
N LEU A 307 3.61 7.82 -46.54
CA LEU A 307 2.93 6.86 -47.43
C LEU A 307 1.95 7.57 -48.38
N GLU A 308 1.21 8.56 -47.90
CA GLU A 308 0.36 9.40 -48.75
C GLU A 308 1.18 10.27 -49.71
N VAL A 309 2.29 10.85 -49.24
CA VAL A 309 3.23 11.57 -50.10
C VAL A 309 3.73 10.70 -51.26
N GLN A 310 4.12 9.45 -50.99
CA GLN A 310 4.56 8.52 -52.03
C GLN A 310 3.45 8.20 -53.05
N LYS A 311 2.21 8.05 -52.57
CA LYS A 311 1.05 7.79 -53.42
C LYS A 311 0.77 8.97 -54.35
N ILE A 312 0.70 10.19 -53.83
CA ILE A 312 0.52 11.41 -54.63
C ILE A 312 1.69 11.59 -55.60
N THR A 313 2.93 11.33 -55.14
CA THR A 313 4.13 11.38 -56.00
C THR A 313 4.00 10.43 -57.19
N ARG A 314 3.52 9.20 -56.98
CA ARG A 314 3.31 8.22 -58.05
C ARG A 314 2.26 8.70 -59.04
N GLN A 315 1.08 9.07 -58.54
CA GLN A 315 -0.02 9.57 -59.38
C GLN A 315 0.40 10.81 -60.19
N GLY A 316 1.10 11.73 -59.54
CA GLY A 316 1.66 12.93 -60.15
C GLY A 316 2.69 12.63 -61.24
N ASN A 317 3.62 11.72 -61.00
CA ASN A 317 4.59 11.32 -62.03
C ASN A 317 3.93 10.60 -63.22
N ASP A 318 2.92 9.77 -62.96
CA ASP A 318 2.17 9.08 -64.01
C ASP A 318 1.43 10.08 -64.90
N ILE A 319 0.68 11.03 -64.32
CA ILE A 319 -0.05 12.04 -65.09
C ILE A 319 0.88 12.99 -65.85
N VAL A 320 2.02 13.40 -65.25
CA VAL A 320 3.03 14.22 -65.94
C VAL A 320 3.62 13.46 -67.13
N THR A 321 3.86 12.16 -66.99
CA THR A 321 4.35 11.32 -68.09
C THR A 321 3.35 11.27 -69.25
N LEU A 322 2.06 11.06 -68.93
CA LEU A 322 0.98 11.07 -69.93
C LEU A 322 0.83 12.44 -70.62
N LEU A 323 0.90 13.51 -69.84
CA LEU A 323 0.87 14.89 -70.32
C LEU A 323 2.03 15.19 -71.26
N LYS A 324 3.28 14.87 -70.89
CA LYS A 324 4.46 15.10 -71.73
C LYS A 324 4.43 14.31 -73.04
N LYS A 325 3.75 13.16 -73.06
CA LYS A 325 3.53 12.37 -74.27
C LYS A 325 2.46 12.97 -75.19
N THR A 326 1.45 13.62 -74.61
CA THR A 326 0.27 14.11 -75.34
C THR A 326 0.41 15.57 -75.76
N VAL A 327 0.98 16.41 -74.90
CA VAL A 327 1.05 17.87 -75.05
C VAL A 327 2.28 18.28 -75.84
N LEU A 328 2.10 19.21 -76.79
CA LEU A 328 3.18 19.75 -77.61
C LEU A 328 4.25 20.45 -76.75
N ARG A 329 5.52 20.31 -77.14
CA ARG A 329 6.69 20.84 -76.41
C ARG A 329 6.56 22.30 -75.95
N LYS A 330 5.95 23.15 -76.76
CA LYS A 330 5.79 24.58 -76.44
C LYS A 330 4.84 24.87 -75.26
N ASP A 331 3.92 23.95 -74.97
CA ASP A 331 2.96 24.07 -73.87
C ASP A 331 3.45 23.23 -72.64
N GLN A 332 4.59 22.53 -72.74
CA GLN A 332 5.16 21.74 -71.63
C GLN A 332 5.68 22.55 -70.43
N PRO A 333 6.18 23.79 -70.57
CA PRO A 333 6.59 24.59 -69.41
C PRO A 333 5.48 24.79 -68.36
N GLU A 334 4.21 24.83 -68.78
CA GLU A 334 3.06 24.92 -67.86
C GLU A 334 2.93 23.65 -67.01
N ILE A 335 3.08 22.48 -67.64
CA ILE A 335 3.08 21.18 -66.94
C ILE A 335 4.26 21.10 -65.97
N ASP A 336 5.45 21.53 -66.41
CA ASP A 336 6.66 21.50 -65.58
C ASP A 336 6.54 22.42 -64.35
N GLY A 337 5.90 23.59 -64.50
CA GLY A 337 5.59 24.50 -63.39
C GLY A 337 4.74 23.82 -62.31
N VAL A 338 3.57 23.29 -62.69
CA VAL A 338 2.65 22.61 -61.74
C VAL A 338 3.29 21.35 -61.15
N ALA A 339 4.05 20.59 -61.93
CA ALA A 339 4.77 19.41 -61.44
C ALA A 339 5.87 19.78 -60.43
N SER A 340 6.52 20.93 -60.61
CA SER A 340 7.52 21.44 -59.67
C SER A 340 6.87 21.90 -58.36
N GLU A 341 5.75 22.64 -58.44
CA GLU A 341 4.96 23.05 -57.27
C GLU A 341 4.53 21.83 -56.44
N MET A 342 3.95 20.82 -57.10
CA MET A 342 3.55 19.57 -56.44
C MET A 342 4.73 18.90 -55.71
N LYS A 343 5.88 18.76 -56.38
CA LYS A 343 7.09 18.16 -55.77
C LYS A 343 7.60 18.95 -54.57
N GLN A 344 7.59 20.28 -54.67
CA GLN A 344 7.97 21.15 -53.57
C GLN A 344 7.04 20.97 -52.36
N SER A 345 5.73 21.03 -52.56
CA SER A 345 4.75 20.80 -51.48
C SER A 345 4.89 19.42 -50.85
N LEU A 346 5.09 18.37 -51.67
CA LEU A 346 5.31 17.00 -51.19
C LEU A 346 6.58 16.87 -50.33
N SER A 347 7.67 17.54 -50.69
CA SER A 347 8.91 17.52 -49.90
C SER A 347 8.75 18.14 -48.50
N GLN A 348 7.76 19.02 -48.33
CA GLN A 348 7.45 19.73 -47.09
C GLN A 348 6.22 19.17 -46.36
N PHE A 349 5.66 18.04 -46.81
CA PHE A 349 4.43 17.43 -46.28
C PHE A 349 3.20 18.36 -46.34
N GLN A 350 3.19 19.31 -47.27
CA GLN A 350 2.04 20.16 -47.60
C GLN A 350 1.06 19.38 -48.49
N LEU A 351 0.40 18.39 -47.90
CA LEU A 351 -0.51 17.48 -48.61
C LEU A 351 -1.67 18.19 -49.32
N PRO A 352 -2.36 19.20 -48.73
CA PRO A 352 -3.44 19.91 -49.41
C PRO A 352 -2.98 20.61 -50.71
N GLU A 353 -1.83 21.29 -50.66
CA GLU A 353 -1.25 22.02 -51.78
C GLU A 353 -0.76 21.04 -52.87
N ALA A 354 -0.12 19.95 -52.46
CA ALA A 354 0.28 18.88 -53.38
C ALA A 354 -0.92 18.24 -54.09
N GLN A 355 -2.01 18.00 -53.36
CA GLN A 355 -3.24 17.44 -53.92
C GLN A 355 -3.91 18.42 -54.88
N ALA A 356 -3.92 19.72 -54.56
CA ALA A 356 -4.43 20.76 -55.46
C ALA A 356 -3.62 20.84 -56.77
N ALA A 357 -2.29 20.70 -56.69
CA ALA A 357 -1.42 20.64 -57.87
C ALA A 357 -1.66 19.36 -58.69
N LEU A 358 -1.87 18.20 -58.05
CA LEU A 358 -2.26 16.97 -58.74
C LEU A 358 -3.59 17.13 -59.49
N PHE A 359 -4.62 17.70 -58.85
CA PHE A 359 -5.89 18.00 -59.52
C PHE A 359 -5.72 18.99 -60.68
N HIS A 360 -4.78 19.92 -60.58
CA HIS A 360 -4.46 20.81 -61.68
C HIS A 360 -3.83 20.06 -62.87
N LEU A 361 -2.90 19.13 -62.62
CA LEU A 361 -2.34 18.26 -63.67
C LEU A 361 -3.42 17.39 -64.33
N GLU A 362 -4.34 16.82 -63.55
CA GLU A 362 -5.47 16.05 -64.07
C GLU A 362 -6.38 16.90 -64.96
N TYR A 363 -6.65 18.15 -64.56
CA TYR A 363 -7.38 19.12 -65.38
C TYR A 363 -6.63 19.43 -66.69
N LEU A 364 -5.31 19.69 -66.64
CA LEU A 364 -4.51 19.92 -67.85
C LEU A 364 -4.55 18.70 -68.77
N TYR A 365 -4.61 17.49 -68.22
CA TYR A 365 -4.73 16.28 -69.02
C TYR A 365 -6.08 16.24 -69.73
N GLN A 366 -7.19 16.49 -69.03
CA GLN A 366 -8.52 16.59 -69.65
C GLN A 366 -8.57 17.68 -70.72
N LEU A 367 -8.02 18.86 -70.42
CA LEU A 367 -7.92 19.97 -71.36
C LEU A 367 -7.11 19.59 -72.59
N SER A 368 -5.99 18.87 -72.44
CA SER A 368 -5.15 18.43 -73.56
C SER A 368 -5.88 17.47 -74.50
N GLN A 369 -6.80 16.65 -73.99
CA GLN A 369 -7.57 15.68 -74.80
C GLN A 369 -8.76 16.34 -75.52
N ALA A 370 -9.32 17.40 -74.95
CA ALA A 370 -10.52 18.04 -75.49
C ALA A 370 -10.23 18.76 -76.81
N ASP A 371 -11.03 18.52 -77.85
CA ASP A 371 -11.08 19.40 -79.03
C ASP A 371 -12.10 20.49 -78.77
N LEU A 372 -11.66 21.75 -78.66
CA LEU A 372 -12.53 22.85 -78.23
C LEU A 372 -12.61 23.95 -79.28
N THR A 373 -13.82 24.44 -79.53
CA THR A 373 -14.06 25.68 -80.28
C THR A 373 -14.56 26.73 -79.31
N LEU A 374 -13.89 27.88 -79.25
CA LEU A 374 -14.33 29.03 -78.48
C LEU A 374 -15.32 29.82 -79.32
N MET A 375 -16.54 29.96 -78.83
CA MET A 375 -17.66 30.56 -79.56
C MET A 375 -18.26 31.71 -78.78
N ILE A 376 -18.70 32.75 -79.48
CA ILE A 376 -19.50 33.84 -78.91
C ILE A 376 -20.86 33.26 -78.51
N VAL A 377 -21.32 33.58 -77.30
CA VAL A 377 -22.63 33.16 -76.81
C VAL A 377 -23.71 33.85 -77.63
N ASP A 378 -24.54 33.08 -78.32
CA ASP A 378 -25.64 33.58 -79.16
C ASP A 378 -26.98 32.92 -78.76
N GLN A 379 -27.34 33.05 -77.48
CA GLN A 379 -28.59 32.52 -76.94
C GLN A 379 -29.56 33.64 -76.59
N VAL A 380 -30.86 33.36 -76.68
CA VAL A 380 -31.91 34.29 -76.27
C VAL A 380 -31.79 34.57 -74.77
N GLY A 381 -31.81 35.85 -74.39
CA GLY A 381 -31.69 36.28 -72.99
C GLY A 381 -30.26 36.41 -72.47
N GLU A 382 -29.26 35.99 -73.24
CA GLU A 382 -27.84 36.08 -72.87
C GLU A 382 -27.14 37.25 -73.58
N LYS A 383 -26.24 37.94 -72.86
CA LYS A 383 -25.38 38.97 -73.47
C LYS A 383 -24.30 38.29 -74.32
N SER A 384 -24.10 38.75 -75.56
CA SER A 384 -23.00 38.30 -76.44
C SER A 384 -21.75 39.15 -76.33
N GLY A 385 -21.87 40.32 -75.71
CA GLY A 385 -20.77 41.24 -75.49
C GLY A 385 -21.16 42.31 -74.47
N VAL A 386 -20.15 42.85 -73.79
CA VAL A 386 -20.30 43.84 -72.74
C VAL A 386 -19.28 44.97 -72.89
N GLU A 387 -19.73 46.20 -72.62
CA GLU A 387 -18.87 47.37 -72.52
C GLU A 387 -18.57 47.61 -71.04
N ARG A 388 -17.28 47.70 -70.68
CA ARG A 388 -16.80 47.96 -69.32
C ARG A 388 -16.13 49.33 -69.27
N THR A 389 -16.55 50.15 -68.31
CA THR A 389 -15.95 51.45 -67.98
C THR A 389 -15.36 51.39 -66.57
N TYR A 390 -14.08 51.70 -66.42
CA TYR A 390 -13.35 51.55 -65.15
C TYR A 390 -13.42 52.78 -64.24
N ASP A 391 -13.69 53.96 -64.81
CA ASP A 391 -13.69 55.23 -64.10
C ASP A 391 -14.54 56.28 -64.83
N ASN A 392 -14.54 57.51 -64.29
CA ASN A 392 -15.19 58.67 -64.90
C ASN A 392 -14.41 59.25 -66.10
N SER A 393 -13.30 58.64 -66.53
CA SER A 393 -12.51 59.13 -67.69
C SER A 393 -13.22 58.90 -69.03
N GLY A 394 -14.25 58.03 -69.04
CA GLY A 394 -14.95 57.62 -70.25
C GLY A 394 -14.22 56.55 -71.07
N GLY A 395 -13.07 56.04 -70.58
CA GLY A 395 -12.37 54.92 -71.18
C GLY A 395 -13.23 53.65 -71.21
N LYS A 396 -13.44 53.10 -72.40
CA LYS A 396 -14.20 51.87 -72.61
C LYS A 396 -13.29 50.71 -72.96
N THR A 397 -13.61 49.55 -72.40
CA THR A 397 -13.08 48.26 -72.82
C THR A 397 -14.23 47.39 -73.28
N TRP A 398 -13.97 46.56 -74.29
CA TRP A 398 -14.98 45.77 -74.94
C TRP A 398 -14.66 44.29 -74.76
N TYR A 399 -15.67 43.54 -74.36
CA TYR A 399 -15.56 42.11 -74.15
C TYR A 399 -16.64 41.39 -74.97
N LEU A 400 -16.28 40.27 -75.58
CA LEU A 400 -17.25 39.32 -76.13
C LEU A 400 -17.48 38.23 -75.10
N VAL A 401 -18.74 37.91 -74.82
CA VAL A 401 -19.08 36.79 -73.94
C VAL A 401 -18.95 35.51 -74.74
N VAL A 402 -18.04 34.64 -74.31
CA VAL A 402 -17.65 33.44 -75.03
C VAL A 402 -17.79 32.19 -74.15
N GLU A 403 -17.99 31.05 -74.79
CA GLU A 403 -17.99 29.73 -74.17
C GLU A 403 -17.17 28.75 -75.02
N ALA A 404 -16.41 27.87 -74.37
CA ALA A 404 -15.69 26.81 -75.04
C ALA A 404 -16.61 25.60 -75.23
N LYS A 405 -16.73 25.10 -76.46
CA LYS A 405 -17.59 23.96 -76.80
C LYS A 405 -16.79 22.79 -77.35
N THR A 406 -17.17 21.60 -76.91
CA THR A 406 -16.75 20.31 -77.49
C THR A 406 -17.38 20.10 -78.87
N PRO A 407 -16.92 19.12 -79.69
CA PRO A 407 -17.52 18.84 -81.00
C PRO A 407 -19.00 18.43 -80.92
N GLN A 408 -19.44 17.94 -79.76
CA GLN A 408 -20.83 17.61 -79.47
C GLN A 408 -21.67 18.83 -79.03
N GLY A 409 -21.11 20.04 -79.07
CA GLY A 409 -21.78 21.28 -78.69
C GLY A 409 -21.92 21.52 -77.19
N ARG A 410 -21.37 20.64 -76.34
CA ARG A 410 -21.42 20.79 -74.88
C ARG A 410 -20.37 21.80 -74.41
N ALA A 411 -20.75 22.67 -73.48
CA ALA A 411 -19.82 23.61 -72.84
C ALA A 411 -18.75 22.85 -72.05
N PHE A 412 -17.50 23.27 -72.19
CA PHE A 412 -16.36 22.73 -71.47
C PHE A 412 -15.94 23.73 -70.39
N PRO A 413 -15.87 23.32 -69.11
CA PRO A 413 -15.45 24.22 -68.03
C PRO A 413 -13.95 24.53 -68.15
N LEU A 414 -13.60 25.81 -68.15
CA LEU A 414 -12.22 26.29 -68.17
C LEU A 414 -11.83 26.90 -66.83
N ARG A 415 -10.66 26.52 -66.33
CA ARG A 415 -9.99 27.20 -65.22
C ARG A 415 -9.24 28.41 -65.76
N LEU A 416 -9.71 29.60 -65.43
CA LEU A 416 -9.19 30.88 -65.95
C LEU A 416 -8.91 31.84 -64.78
N THR A 417 -8.06 32.84 -65.02
CA THR A 417 -7.79 33.93 -64.09
C THR A 417 -8.50 35.19 -64.56
N ASP A 418 -9.31 35.78 -63.68
CA ASP A 418 -9.96 37.05 -63.95
C ASP A 418 -8.91 38.18 -63.93
N SER A 419 -8.86 38.97 -65.00
CA SER A 419 -7.84 39.99 -65.20
C SER A 419 -8.02 41.23 -64.32
N GLU A 420 -9.18 41.42 -63.72
CA GLU A 420 -9.47 42.55 -62.84
C GLU A 420 -9.27 42.21 -61.38
N THR A 421 -9.73 41.02 -60.97
CA THR A 421 -9.66 40.58 -59.57
C THR A 421 -8.43 39.73 -59.26
N GLY A 422 -7.78 39.17 -60.28
CA GLY A 422 -6.70 38.20 -60.13
C GLY A 422 -7.14 36.83 -59.61
N LYS A 423 -8.45 36.60 -59.40
CA LYS A 423 -8.97 35.34 -58.86
C LYS A 423 -9.07 34.28 -59.96
N MET A 424 -8.64 33.06 -59.62
CA MET A 424 -8.87 31.89 -60.47
C MET A 424 -10.24 31.28 -60.19
N ALA A 425 -11.00 30.97 -61.24
CA ALA A 425 -12.26 30.22 -61.13
C ALA A 425 -12.45 29.27 -62.31
N THR A 426 -13.29 28.27 -62.10
CA THR A 426 -13.73 27.36 -63.16
C THR A 426 -15.06 27.86 -63.71
N VAL A 427 -15.07 28.29 -64.98
CA VAL A 427 -16.23 28.91 -65.63
C VAL A 427 -16.48 28.29 -66.99
N THR A 428 -17.74 28.24 -67.41
CA THR A 428 -18.14 27.81 -68.77
C THR A 428 -18.33 28.99 -69.72
N ARG A 429 -18.57 30.20 -69.17
CA ARG A 429 -18.73 31.45 -69.90
C ARG A 429 -17.86 32.52 -69.28
N PHE A 430 -17.29 33.37 -70.11
CA PHE A 430 -16.44 34.48 -69.68
C PHE A 430 -16.41 35.57 -70.75
N GLY A 431 -16.11 36.80 -70.35
CA GLY A 431 -15.86 37.90 -71.28
C GLY A 431 -14.41 37.86 -71.74
N LEU A 432 -14.17 37.75 -73.05
CA LEU A 432 -12.84 37.86 -73.66
C LEU A 432 -12.65 39.27 -74.23
N GLN A 433 -11.57 39.94 -73.82
CA GLN A 433 -11.28 41.30 -74.27
C GLN A 433 -10.97 41.33 -75.76
N VAL A 434 -11.61 42.23 -76.48
CA VAL A 434 -11.39 42.47 -77.91
C VAL A 434 -11.25 43.96 -78.21
N PRO A 435 -10.58 44.32 -79.32
CA PRO A 435 -10.62 45.69 -79.82
C PRO A 435 -12.06 46.15 -80.12
N SER A 436 -12.31 47.46 -80.00
CA SER A 436 -13.62 48.05 -80.31
C SER A 436 -14.13 47.71 -81.71
N SER A 437 -13.23 47.59 -82.67
CA SER A 437 -13.55 47.20 -84.05
C SER A 437 -14.14 45.80 -84.14
N GLU A 438 -13.60 44.82 -83.42
CA GLU A 438 -14.15 43.46 -83.39
C GLU A 438 -15.48 43.39 -82.65
N TYR A 439 -15.60 44.11 -81.53
CA TYR A 439 -16.88 44.21 -80.80
C TYR A 439 -18.00 44.80 -81.66
N ASN A 440 -17.72 45.91 -82.35
CA ASN A 440 -18.72 46.58 -83.18
C ASN A 440 -19.14 45.74 -84.40
N LYS A 441 -18.23 44.92 -84.97
CA LYS A 441 -18.58 43.96 -86.02
C LYS A 441 -19.64 42.96 -85.54
N VAL A 442 -19.38 42.31 -84.39
CA VAL A 442 -20.32 41.32 -83.81
C VAL A 442 -21.62 41.99 -83.39
N ARG A 443 -21.56 43.22 -82.85
CA ARG A 443 -22.75 43.99 -82.48
C ARG A 443 -23.62 44.35 -83.69
N SER A 444 -23.02 44.70 -84.82
CA SER A 444 -23.77 44.98 -86.06
C SER A 444 -24.45 43.71 -86.56
N ASP A 445 -23.68 42.64 -86.71
CA ASP A 445 -24.15 41.31 -87.15
C ASP A 445 -25.39 40.86 -86.35
N LYS A 446 -25.28 40.85 -85.02
CA LYS A 446 -26.39 40.47 -84.14
C LYS A 446 -27.60 41.41 -84.20
N ARG A 447 -27.42 42.70 -84.55
CA ARG A 447 -28.54 43.65 -84.69
C ARG A 447 -29.27 43.49 -86.02
N ASP A 448 -28.60 42.96 -87.04
CA ASP A 448 -29.15 42.86 -88.39
C ASP A 448 -30.26 41.79 -88.46
N ASN A 449 -30.06 40.63 -87.84
CA ASN A 449 -31.03 39.53 -87.87
C ASN A 449 -31.27 38.83 -86.51
N GLY A 450 -30.66 39.32 -85.43
CA GLY A 450 -30.75 38.72 -84.10
C GLY A 450 -29.75 37.58 -83.82
N HIS A 451 -28.91 37.23 -84.80
CA HIS A 451 -27.98 36.10 -84.76
C HIS A 451 -26.54 36.52 -85.07
N ILE A 452 -25.57 35.72 -84.62
CA ILE A 452 -24.17 35.91 -84.95
C ILE A 452 -23.77 34.90 -86.02
N ASP A 453 -23.51 35.38 -87.24
CA ASP A 453 -23.21 34.53 -88.40
C ASP A 453 -21.84 33.85 -88.27
N ASN A 454 -20.87 34.54 -87.66
CA ASN A 454 -19.50 34.04 -87.48
C ASN A 454 -19.12 33.95 -85.99
N PRO A 455 -19.72 33.03 -85.20
CA PRO A 455 -19.54 33.02 -83.75
C PRO A 455 -18.17 32.49 -83.30
N THR A 456 -17.35 31.94 -84.18
CA THR A 456 -16.05 31.35 -83.79
C THR A 456 -15.03 32.43 -83.46
N VAL A 457 -14.38 32.29 -82.31
CA VAL A 457 -13.33 33.19 -81.80
C VAL A 457 -11.96 32.54 -81.85
N GLY A 458 -11.89 31.23 -81.62
CA GLY A 458 -10.65 30.48 -81.64
C GLY A 458 -10.87 28.98 -81.52
N LYS A 459 -9.80 28.21 -81.69
CA LYS A 459 -9.82 26.74 -81.57
C LYS A 459 -8.67 26.24 -80.73
N LYS A 460 -8.89 25.18 -79.98
CA LYS A 460 -7.88 24.44 -79.21
C LYS A 460 -7.96 22.97 -79.58
N SER A 461 -7.08 22.56 -80.48
CA SER A 461 -6.98 21.16 -80.90
C SER A 461 -6.45 20.26 -79.77
N PRO A 462 -6.65 18.93 -79.87
CA PRO A 462 -6.01 17.98 -78.97
C PRO A 462 -4.48 18.12 -78.96
N GLY A 463 -3.85 17.85 -77.81
CA GLY A 463 -2.41 18.03 -77.58
C GLY A 463 -1.98 19.48 -77.30
N ARG A 464 -2.92 20.42 -77.27
CA ARG A 464 -2.68 21.85 -76.93
C ARG A 464 -3.39 22.23 -75.65
N LEU A 465 -2.74 23.11 -74.88
CA LEU A 465 -3.33 23.71 -73.68
C LEU A 465 -3.93 25.09 -73.96
N ALA A 466 -3.36 25.83 -74.92
CA ALA A 466 -3.83 27.17 -75.29
C ALA A 466 -4.66 27.22 -76.58
N PHE A 467 -5.66 28.10 -76.62
CA PHE A 467 -6.42 28.43 -77.82
C PHE A 467 -5.57 29.16 -78.86
N SER A 468 -5.84 28.89 -80.14
CA SER A 468 -5.38 29.70 -81.26
C SER A 468 -6.55 30.58 -81.70
N TYR A 469 -6.40 31.89 -81.54
CA TYR A 469 -7.46 32.85 -81.84
C TYR A 469 -7.51 33.19 -83.34
N SER A 470 -8.70 33.15 -83.92
CA SER A 470 -8.95 33.63 -85.29
C SER A 470 -9.39 35.09 -85.32
N ARG A 471 -9.66 35.68 -84.15
CA ARG A 471 -10.01 37.09 -83.97
C ARG A 471 -8.96 37.80 -83.14
N SER A 472 -8.80 39.11 -83.35
CA SER A 472 -7.90 39.93 -82.53
C SER A 472 -8.40 39.99 -81.09
N THR A 473 -7.54 39.67 -80.13
CA THR A 473 -7.83 39.71 -78.70
C THR A 473 -6.56 40.02 -77.93
N ASP A 474 -6.73 40.74 -76.82
CA ASP A 474 -5.65 41.03 -75.87
C ASP A 474 -5.48 39.91 -74.82
N GLY A 475 -6.33 38.88 -74.87
CA GLY A 475 -6.28 37.71 -73.99
C GLY A 475 -6.75 37.95 -72.56
N LYS A 476 -7.10 39.19 -72.18
CA LYS A 476 -7.66 39.50 -70.87
C LYS A 476 -9.09 38.99 -70.76
N ILE A 477 -9.44 38.53 -69.57
CA ILE A 477 -10.69 37.82 -69.29
C ILE A 477 -11.40 38.46 -68.09
N ILE A 478 -12.71 38.57 -68.17
CA ILE A 478 -13.60 38.89 -67.04
C ILE A 478 -14.63 37.78 -66.82
N MET A 479 -15.05 37.57 -65.58
CA MET A 479 -16.01 36.52 -65.23
C MET A 479 -17.40 37.06 -64.84
N GLU A 480 -17.52 38.36 -64.59
CA GLU A 480 -18.76 39.02 -64.16
C GLU A 480 -19.06 40.30 -64.98
N TRP A 481 -20.33 40.53 -65.35
CA TRP A 481 -20.73 41.60 -66.27
C TRP A 481 -22.20 42.04 -66.24
#